data_AF-E0ID70-F1
#
_entry.id   AF-E0ID70-F1
#
_cell.length_a   1.000
_cell.length_b   1.000
_cell.length_c   1.000
_cell.angle_alpha   90.00
_cell.angle_beta   90.00
_cell.angle_gamma   90.00
#
_symmetry.space_group_name_H-M   'P 1'
#
loop_
_entity.id
_entity.type
_entity.pdbx_description
1 polymer ?
#
loop_
_entity_poly.entity_id
_entity_poly.type
_entity_poly.pdbx_seq_one_letter_code
_entity_poly.pdbx_strand_id
1 'polypeptide(L)' 'MEKFKQALDDAINSWAKLSQEWEKNEDVLADVITEGYPFNKDFNEVLLDLINWRDQFLENQK' A
#
# COMPACT_ATOMS: atom_id res chain seq x y z
N MET A 1 -7.79 18.13 -8.12
CA MET A 1 -8.32 16.98 -7.36
C MET A 1 -8.19 15.68 -8.14
N GLU A 2 -8.60 15.62 -9.40
CA GLU A 2 -8.47 14.39 -10.23
C GLU A 2 -7.04 13.85 -10.32
N LYS A 3 -6.04 14.70 -10.56
CA LYS A 3 -4.63 14.27 -10.62
C LYS A 3 -4.13 13.66 -9.31
N PHE A 4 -4.59 14.18 -8.17
CA PHE A 4 -4.21 13.67 -6.85
C PHE A 4 -4.87 12.32 -6.60
N LYS A 5 -6.17 12.20 -6.90
CA LYS A 5 -6.89 10.92 -6.84
C LYS A 5 -6.20 9.86 -7.70
N GLN A 6 -5.84 10.21 -8.94
CA GLN A 6 -5.15 9.30 -9.84
C GLN A 6 -3.80 8.84 -9.25
N ALA A 7 -3.00 9.77 -8.72
CA ALA A 7 -1.73 9.42 -8.09
C ALA A 7 -1.92 8.50 -6.86
N LEU A 8 -2.98 8.69 -6.09
CA LEU A 8 -3.32 7.83 -4.96
C LEU A 8 -3.77 6.44 -5.41
N ASP A 9 -4.61 6.35 -6.45
CA ASP A 9 -5.02 5.09 -7.06
C ASP A 9 -3.79 4.32 -7.61
N ASP A 10 -2.85 5.02 -8.25
CA ASP A 10 -1.61 4.44 -8.76
C ASP A 10 -0.68 3.94 -7.64
N ALA A 11 -0.62 4.68 -6.52
CA ALA A 11 0.12 4.26 -5.33
C ALA A 11 -0.48 2.99 -4.70
N ILE A 12 -1.80 2.94 -4.53
CA ILE A 12 -2.52 1.75 -4.03
C ILE A 12 -2.23 0.54 -4.93
N ASN A 13 -2.32 0.70 -6.25
CA ASN A 13 -2.06 -0.38 -7.21
C ASN A 13 -0.60 -0.87 -7.15
N SER A 14 0.34 0.05 -6.98
CA SER A 14 1.76 -0.30 -6.86
C SER A 14 2.06 -1.05 -5.56
N TRP A 15 1.43 -0.63 -4.46
CA TRP A 15 1.58 -1.28 -3.16
C TRP A 15 0.94 -2.67 -3.13
N ALA A 16 -0.23 -2.84 -3.75
CA ALA A 16 -0.87 -4.14 -3.92
C ALA A 16 0.01 -5.14 -4.69
N LYS A 17 0.66 -4.68 -5.77
CA LYS A 17 1.63 -5.52 -6.51
C LYS A 17 2.84 -5.88 -5.66
N LEU A 18 3.37 -4.93 -4.90
CA LEU A 18 4.51 -5.18 -4.02
C LEU A 18 4.15 -6.22 -2.93
N SER A 19 2.94 -6.15 -2.37
CA SER A 19 2.43 -7.15 -1.43
C SER A 19 2.39 -8.55 -2.04
N GLN A 20 1.92 -8.68 -3.29
CA GLN A 20 1.87 -9.97 -3.98
C GLN A 20 3.27 -10.54 -4.26
N GLU A 21 4.23 -9.70 -4.64
CA GLU A 21 5.61 -10.14 -4.85
C GLU A 21 6.29 -10.49 -3.52
N TRP A 22 5.95 -9.80 -2.44
CA TRP A 22 6.41 -10.17 -1.10
C TRP A 22 5.93 -11.57 -0.72
N GLU A 23 4.63 -11.84 -0.80
CA GLU A 23 4.04 -13.14 -0.43
C GLU A 23 4.66 -14.31 -1.22
N LYS A 24 4.98 -14.12 -2.50
CA LYS A 24 5.64 -15.13 -3.32
C LYS A 24 7.07 -15.46 -2.89
N ASN A 25 7.75 -14.51 -2.24
CA ASN A 25 9.16 -14.62 -1.87
C ASN A 25 9.39 -14.64 -0.36
N GLU A 26 8.33 -14.79 0.45
CA GLU A 26 8.37 -14.72 1.91
C GLU A 26 9.43 -15.67 2.48
N ASP A 27 9.48 -16.91 2.00
CA ASP A 27 10.45 -17.92 2.46
C ASP A 27 11.93 -17.58 2.16
N VAL A 28 12.19 -16.76 1.15
CA VAL A 28 13.55 -16.46 0.66
C VAL A 28 14.02 -15.09 1.16
N LEU A 29 13.08 -14.17 1.36
CA LEU A 29 13.36 -12.76 1.56
C LEU A 29 12.83 -12.22 2.90
N ALA A 30 12.20 -13.06 3.74
CA ALA A 30 11.70 -12.66 5.06
C ALA A 30 12.73 -11.85 5.84
N ASP A 31 13.96 -12.34 5.97
CA ASP A 31 14.99 -11.64 6.74
C ASP A 31 15.40 -10.31 6.08
N VAL A 32 15.60 -10.30 4.76
CA VAL A 32 16.12 -9.12 4.03
C VAL A 32 15.09 -8.00 3.94
N ILE A 33 13.83 -8.34 3.64
CA ILE A 33 12.83 -7.29 3.44
C ILE A 33 12.25 -6.82 4.77
N THR A 34 12.19 -7.67 5.81
CA THR A 34 11.76 -7.21 7.14
C THR A 34 12.80 -6.32 7.83
N GLU A 35 14.09 -6.56 7.62
CA GLU A 35 15.18 -5.81 8.28
C GLU A 35 15.25 -4.31 7.88
N GLY A 36 14.59 -3.92 6.77
CA GLY A 36 14.54 -2.53 6.30
C GLY A 36 13.12 -1.99 6.09
N TYR A 37 12.09 -2.73 6.49
CA TYR A 37 10.71 -2.34 6.24
C TYR A 37 10.32 -1.11 7.09
N PRO A 38 9.86 0.00 6.47
CA PRO A 38 9.78 1.29 7.16
C PRO A 38 8.51 1.50 7.97
N PHE A 39 7.52 0.61 7.86
CA PHE A 39 6.25 0.75 8.56
C PHE A 39 6.16 -0.21 9.75
N ASN A 40 5.50 0.24 10.81
CA ASN A 40 5.14 -0.60 11.95
C ASN A 40 3.77 -1.27 11.75
N LYS A 41 3.52 -1.75 10.54
CA LYS A 41 2.25 -2.32 10.04
C LYS A 41 2.58 -3.37 9.01
N ASP A 42 1.80 -4.42 8.85
CA ASP A 42 2.04 -5.33 7.73
C ASP A 42 1.65 -4.68 6.38
N PHE A 43 2.02 -5.34 5.28
CA PHE A 43 1.74 -4.85 3.93
C PHE A 43 0.24 -4.62 3.67
N ASN A 44 -0.62 -5.48 4.19
CA ASN A 44 -2.07 -5.42 4.02
C ASN A 44 -2.65 -4.28 4.84
N GLU A 45 -2.16 -4.05 6.05
CA GLU A 45 -2.53 -2.90 6.89
C GLU A 45 -2.18 -1.57 6.22
N VAL A 46 -0.97 -1.44 5.64
CA VAL A 46 -0.60 -0.23 4.89
C VAL A 46 -1.47 -0.05 3.66
N LEU A 47 -1.78 -1.13 2.92
CA LEU A 47 -2.67 -1.06 1.77
C LEU A 47 -4.09 -0.60 2.15
N LEU A 48 -4.63 -1.14 3.25
CA LEU A 48 -5.93 -0.76 3.79
C LEU A 48 -5.98 0.72 4.20
N ASP A 49 -4.92 1.23 4.84
CA ASP A 49 -4.83 2.65 5.19
C ASP A 49 -4.90 3.54 3.94
N LEU A 50 -4.19 3.18 2.87
CA LEU A 50 -4.20 3.95 1.62
C LEU A 50 -5.58 3.96 0.96
N ILE A 51 -6.27 2.80 0.97
CA ILE A 51 -7.65 2.68 0.47
C ILE A 51 -8.61 3.55 1.31
N ASN A 52 -8.52 3.46 2.63
CA ASN A 52 -9.34 4.25 3.55
C ASN A 52 -9.10 5.75 3.37
N TRP A 53 -7.85 6.16 3.18
CA TRP A 53 -7.52 7.55 2.92
C TRP A 53 -8.12 8.06 1.61
N ARG A 54 -8.09 7.25 0.54
CA ARG A 54 -8.75 7.56 -0.72
C ARG A 54 -10.26 7.73 -0.52
N ASP A 55 -10.88 6.83 0.21
CA ASP A 55 -12.34 6.84 0.39
C ASP A 55 -12.78 8.05 1.22
N GLN A 56 -12.07 8.37 2.31
CA GLN A 56 -12.26 9.61 3.07
C GLN A 56 -12.03 10.85 2.21
N PHE A 57 -11.01 10.86 1.37
CA PHE A 57 -10.76 11.95 0.43
C PHE A 57 -11.96 12.14 -0.51
N LEU A 58 -12.54 11.06 -1.05
CA LEU A 58 -13.70 11.14 -1.94
C LEU A 58 -14.98 11.59 -1.22
N GLU A 59 -15.18 11.18 0.03
CA GLU A 59 -16.31 11.62 0.85
C GLU A 59 -16.24 13.12 1.19
N ASN A 60 -15.05 13.62 1.53
CA ASN A 60 -14.83 15.03 1.85
C ASN A 60 -14.89 15.98 0.64
N GLN A 61 -15.12 15.44 -0.57
CA GLN A 61 -15.31 16.22 -1.80
C GLN A 61 -16.77 16.26 -2.27
N LYS A 62 -17.68 15.57 -1.55
CA LYS A 62 -19.13 15.64 -1.78
C LYS A 62 -19.74 16.83 -1.05
#